data_AF-A0A4S8LKP4-F1
#
_entry.id   AF-A0A4S8LKP4-F1
#
_cell.length_a   1.000
_cell.length_b   1.000
_cell.length_c   1.000
_cell.angle_alpha   90.00
_cell.angle_beta   90.00
_cell.angle_gamma   90.00
#
_symmetry.space_group_name_H-M   'P 1'
#
loop_
_entity.id
_entity.type
_entity.pdbx_description
1 polymer ?
#
loop_
_entity_poly.entity_id
_entity_poly.type
_entity_poly.pdbx_seq_one_letter_code
_entity_poly.pdbx_strand_id
1 'polypeptide(L)'
;MSDNSPSKHASFLKELSEDAQDLSHLLTKKKSPKVIEAQAKIILDKLVSMTPTDITASSNSTNAFSAIDEAITTVNAATGVSGVGHFQHLKKARDIVQIIRRDHLKSRKKTTKSKQVIEDDEDATVNNRNLFLQLLDQTIVHVSSTTTI
;
A
#
# COMPACT_ATOMS: atom_id res chain seq x y z
N MET A 1 20.01 -6.27 -31.26
CA MET A 1 18.56 -5.97 -31.37
C MET A 1 17.96 -6.24 -30.00
N SER A 2 17.52 -5.22 -29.27
CA SER A 2 16.85 -5.42 -27.99
C SER A 2 15.40 -5.82 -28.28
N ASP A 3 15.03 -7.04 -27.92
CA ASP A 3 13.63 -7.46 -27.89
C ASP A 3 12.88 -6.51 -26.96
N ASN A 4 12.12 -5.59 -27.54
CA ASN A 4 11.40 -4.55 -26.81
C ASN A 4 10.01 -5.05 -26.37
N SER A 5 9.82 -6.36 -26.32
CA SER A 5 8.58 -6.98 -25.85
C SER A 5 8.44 -6.75 -24.34
N PRO A 6 7.30 -6.20 -23.87
CA PRO A 6 7.05 -6.10 -22.45
C PRO A 6 7.14 -7.48 -21.80
N SER A 7 7.75 -7.55 -20.62
CA SER A 7 7.79 -8.79 -19.85
C SER A 7 6.36 -9.30 -19.62
N LYS A 8 6.18 -10.62 -19.51
CA LYS A 8 4.85 -11.22 -19.28
C LYS A 8 4.10 -10.55 -18.11
N HIS A 9 4.82 -10.18 -17.06
CA HIS A 9 4.29 -9.46 -15.90
C HIS A 9 3.85 -8.03 -16.25
N ALA A 10 4.62 -7.30 -17.07
CA ALA A 10 4.23 -5.97 -17.53
C ALA A 10 2.97 -6.00 -18.42
N SER A 11 2.85 -6.99 -19.31
CA SER A 11 1.64 -7.19 -20.11
C SER A 11 0.43 -7.49 -19.22
N PHE A 12 0.58 -8.40 -18.24
CA PHE A 12 -0.47 -8.70 -17.26
C PHE A 12 -0.95 -7.44 -16.53
N LEU A 13 -0.04 -6.61 -16.01
CA LEU A 13 -0.40 -5.39 -15.27
C LEU A 13 -1.09 -4.35 -16.15
N LYS A 14 -0.67 -4.25 -17.41
CA LYS A 14 -1.31 -3.37 -18.38
C LYS A 14 -2.77 -3.78 -18.57
N GLU A 15 -3.00 -5.04 -18.91
CA GLU A 15 -4.36 -5.53 -19.14
C GLU A 15 -5.22 -5.47 -17.86
N LEU A 16 -4.64 -5.74 -16.68
CA LEU A 16 -5.35 -5.61 -15.41
C LEU A 16 -5.80 -4.16 -15.15
N SER A 17 -4.94 -3.20 -15.48
CA SER A 17 -5.25 -1.77 -15.35
C SER A 17 -6.36 -1.35 -16.32
N GLU A 18 -6.30 -1.80 -17.57
CA GLU A 18 -7.33 -1.54 -18.58
C GLU A 18 -8.68 -2.11 -18.13
N ASP A 19 -8.72 -3.36 -17.65
CA ASP A 19 -9.95 -3.97 -17.15
C ASP A 19 -10.54 -3.24 -15.94
N ALA A 20 -9.68 -2.73 -15.04
CA ALA A 20 -10.09 -1.95 -13.88
C ALA A 20 -10.67 -0.59 -14.29
N GLN A 21 -10.08 0.07 -15.28
CA GLN A 21 -10.61 1.32 -15.85
C GLN A 21 -11.96 1.10 -16.52
N ASP A 22 -12.09 0.03 -17.31
CA ASP A 22 -13.35 -0.35 -17.94
C ASP A 22 -14.44 -0.62 -16.89
N LEU A 23 -14.13 -1.39 -15.85
CA LEU A 23 -15.07 -1.63 -14.75
C LEU A 23 -15.48 -0.33 -14.05
N SER A 24 -14.53 0.55 -13.75
CA SER A 24 -14.79 1.85 -13.13
C SER A 24 -15.77 2.67 -13.98
N HIS A 25 -15.51 2.73 -15.29
CA HIS A 25 -16.37 3.44 -16.23
C HIS A 25 -17.78 2.81 -16.36
N LEU A 26 -17.90 1.47 -16.33
CA LEU A 26 -19.19 0.77 -16.29
C LEU A 26 -19.98 1.13 -15.02
N LEU A 27 -19.30 1.23 -13.87
CA LEU A 27 -19.89 1.64 -12.60
C LEU A 27 -20.37 3.10 -12.65
N THR A 28 -19.54 4.02 -13.14
CA THR A 28 -19.93 5.45 -13.30
C THR A 28 -21.11 5.60 -14.25
N LYS A 29 -21.15 4.82 -15.33
CA LYS A 29 -22.27 4.80 -16.28
C LYS A 29 -23.50 4.04 -15.78
N LYS A 30 -23.48 3.51 -14.55
CA LYS A 30 -24.57 2.76 -13.93
C LYS A 30 -25.13 1.67 -14.86
N LYS A 31 -24.23 0.91 -15.49
CA LYS A 31 -24.59 -0.20 -16.37
C LYS A 31 -25.29 -1.30 -15.57
N SER A 32 -25.88 -2.27 -16.29
CA SER A 32 -26.63 -3.34 -15.65
C SER A 32 -25.71 -4.21 -14.77
N PRO A 33 -26.22 -4.76 -13.65
CA PRO A 33 -25.43 -5.59 -12.74
C PRO A 33 -24.71 -6.74 -13.44
N LYS A 34 -25.34 -7.38 -14.44
CA LYS A 34 -24.75 -8.49 -15.20
C LYS A 34 -23.49 -8.07 -15.99
N VAL A 35 -23.47 -6.86 -16.54
CA VAL A 35 -22.31 -6.36 -17.29
C VAL A 35 -21.15 -6.01 -16.34
N ILE A 36 -21.48 -5.38 -15.22
CA ILE A 36 -20.52 -5.09 -14.14
C ILE A 36 -19.95 -6.39 -13.57
N GLU A 37 -20.79 -7.40 -13.34
CA GLU A 37 -20.40 -8.71 -12.85
C GLU A 37 -19.42 -9.41 -13.79
N ALA A 38 -19.72 -9.42 -15.09
CA ALA A 38 -18.85 -10.04 -16.09
C ALA A 38 -17.46 -9.41 -16.13
N GLN A 39 -17.36 -8.07 -16.13
CA GLN A 39 -16.08 -7.38 -16.14
C GLN A 39 -15.30 -7.59 -14.83
N ALA A 40 -15.97 -7.53 -13.68
CA ALA A 40 -15.33 -7.78 -12.39
C ALA A 40 -14.83 -9.24 -12.26
N LYS A 41 -15.50 -10.22 -12.89
CA LYS A 41 -15.02 -11.61 -12.93
C LYS A 41 -13.70 -11.74 -13.68
N ILE A 42 -13.51 -11.03 -14.79
CA ILE A 42 -12.23 -11.03 -15.53
C ILE A 42 -11.08 -10.57 -14.62
N ILE A 43 -11.27 -9.48 -13.89
CA ILE A 43 -10.26 -8.97 -12.94
C ILE A 43 -9.97 -10.00 -11.84
N LEU A 44 -11.03 -10.61 -11.26
CA LEU A 44 -10.87 -11.62 -10.22
C LEU A 44 -10.10 -12.86 -10.70
N ASP A 45 -10.39 -13.32 -11.92
CA ASP A 45 -9.70 -14.47 -12.52
C ASP A 45 -8.22 -14.16 -12.76
N LYS A 46 -7.91 -12.96 -13.25
CA LYS A 46 -6.53 -12.47 -13.41
C LYS A 46 -5.79 -12.45 -12.07
N LEU A 47 -6.38 -11.88 -11.02
CA LEU A 47 -5.77 -11.84 -9.68
C LEU A 47 -5.54 -13.24 -9.11
N VAL A 48 -6.50 -14.16 -9.30
CA VAL A 48 -6.39 -15.55 -8.81
C VAL A 48 -5.37 -16.37 -9.59
N SER A 49 -5.07 -15.99 -10.84
CA SER A 49 -4.06 -16.64 -11.67
C SER A 49 -2.61 -16.25 -11.34
N MET A 50 -2.40 -15.25 -10.47
CA MET A 50 -1.06 -14.79 -10.10
C MET A 50 -0.23 -15.91 -9.47
N THR A 51 0.98 -16.10 -9.97
CA THR A 51 1.96 -17.02 -9.39
C THR A 51 2.65 -16.41 -8.17
N PRO A 52 3.33 -17.20 -7.32
CA PRO A 52 4.16 -16.66 -6.24
C PRO A 52 5.23 -15.67 -6.71
N THR A 53 5.77 -15.88 -7.91
CA THR A 53 6.73 -14.96 -8.55
C THR A 53 6.08 -13.62 -8.87
N ASP A 54 4.87 -13.63 -9.44
CA ASP A 54 4.11 -12.40 -9.76
C ASP A 54 3.76 -11.63 -8.49
N ILE A 55 3.33 -12.34 -7.44
CA ILE A 55 3.02 -11.75 -6.12
C ILE A 55 4.25 -11.03 -5.56
N THR A 56 5.41 -11.69 -5.59
CA THR A 56 6.67 -11.13 -5.10
C THR A 56 7.08 -9.90 -5.92
N ALA A 57 7.04 -10.00 -7.26
CA ALA A 57 7.37 -8.90 -8.16
C ALA A 57 6.45 -7.69 -7.95
N SER A 58 5.14 -7.94 -7.83
CA SER A 58 4.15 -6.89 -7.59
C SER A 58 4.32 -6.22 -6.23
N SER A 59 4.68 -6.95 -5.18
CA SER A 59 4.90 -6.38 -3.85
C SER A 59 6.14 -5.47 -3.79
N ASN A 60 7.12 -5.66 -4.67
CA ASN A 60 8.35 -4.87 -4.70
C ASN A 60 8.29 -3.67 -5.67
N SER A 61 7.21 -3.55 -6.46
CA SER A 61 7.02 -2.47 -7.42
C SER A 61 5.84 -1.60 -7.01
N THR A 62 6.08 -0.32 -6.74
CA THR A 62 5.01 0.64 -6.39
C THR A 62 3.94 0.70 -7.48
N ASN A 63 4.34 0.70 -8.76
CA ASN A 63 3.39 0.79 -9.87
C ASN A 63 2.51 -0.47 -9.97
N ALA A 64 3.11 -1.65 -9.83
CA ALA A 64 2.38 -2.92 -9.85
C ALA A 64 1.44 -3.05 -8.65
N PHE A 65 1.92 -2.66 -7.46
CA PHE A 65 1.12 -2.59 -6.25
C PHE A 65 -0.11 -1.70 -6.44
N SER A 66 0.08 -0.47 -6.90
CA SER A 66 -1.02 0.48 -7.11
C SER A 66 -2.06 -0.03 -8.09
N ALA A 67 -1.64 -0.60 -9.24
CA ALA A 67 -2.55 -1.16 -10.23
C ALA A 67 -3.42 -2.29 -9.64
N ILE A 68 -2.82 -3.18 -8.87
CA ILE A 68 -3.52 -4.29 -8.21
C ILE A 68 -4.45 -3.79 -7.10
N ASP A 69 -4.01 -2.80 -6.33
CA ASP A 69 -4.79 -2.19 -5.26
C ASP A 69 -6.03 -1.47 -5.80
N GLU A 70 -5.88 -0.75 -6.91
CA GLU A 70 -6.97 -0.11 -7.63
C GLU A 70 -7.94 -1.15 -8.20
N ALA A 71 -7.42 -2.18 -8.88
CA ALA A 71 -8.25 -3.24 -9.46
C ALA A 71 -9.16 -3.92 -8.43
N ILE A 72 -8.62 -4.30 -7.26
CA ILE A 72 -9.46 -4.92 -6.20
C ILE A 72 -10.42 -3.91 -5.57
N THR A 73 -10.04 -2.64 -5.47
CA THR A 73 -10.91 -1.58 -4.93
C THR A 73 -12.12 -1.36 -5.84
N THR A 74 -11.91 -1.32 -7.16
CA THR A 74 -12.98 -1.21 -8.15
C THR A 74 -13.89 -2.45 -8.15
N VAL A 75 -13.32 -3.66 -8.02
CA VAL A 75 -14.13 -4.88 -7.86
C VAL A 75 -14.97 -4.82 -6.57
N ASN A 76 -14.42 -4.34 -5.45
CA ASN A 76 -15.18 -4.19 -4.22
C ASN A 76 -16.36 -3.22 -4.40
N ALA A 77 -16.20 -2.12 -5.13
CA ALA A 77 -17.31 -1.24 -5.48
C ALA A 77 -18.38 -1.95 -6.33
N ALA A 78 -17.96 -2.79 -7.29
CA ALA A 78 -18.88 -3.61 -8.08
C ALA A 78 -19.72 -4.58 -7.26
N THR A 79 -19.20 -5.08 -6.12
CA THR A 79 -19.98 -5.93 -5.21
C THR A 79 -21.16 -5.22 -4.58
N GLY A 80 -21.12 -3.89 -4.45
CA GLY A 80 -22.26 -3.09 -3.97
C GLY A 80 -23.40 -2.99 -4.97
N VAL A 81 -23.15 -3.27 -6.26
CA VAL A 81 -24.15 -3.24 -7.33
C VAL A 81 -24.71 -4.62 -7.64
N SER A 82 -23.83 -5.61 -7.78
CA SER A 82 -24.21 -6.97 -8.19
C SER A 82 -24.43 -7.93 -7.00
N GLY A 83 -23.90 -7.61 -5.82
CA GLY A 83 -23.95 -8.46 -4.64
C GLY A 83 -22.75 -9.42 -4.55
N VAL A 84 -22.22 -9.62 -3.34
CA VAL A 84 -21.00 -10.42 -3.10
C VAL A 84 -21.13 -11.90 -3.51
N GLY A 85 -22.34 -12.47 -3.47
CA GLY A 85 -22.60 -13.89 -3.76
C GLY A 85 -22.35 -14.29 -5.22
N HIS A 86 -22.27 -13.33 -6.13
CA HIS A 86 -22.06 -13.56 -7.56
C HIS A 86 -20.58 -13.75 -7.95
N PHE A 87 -19.65 -13.54 -7.00
CA PHE A 87 -18.21 -13.49 -7.25
C PHE A 87 -17.46 -14.63 -6.57
N GLN A 88 -17.47 -15.81 -7.19
CA GLN A 88 -16.87 -17.04 -6.65
C GLN A 88 -15.38 -16.89 -6.25
N HIS A 89 -14.61 -16.08 -6.98
CA HIS A 89 -13.18 -15.87 -6.75
C HIS A 89 -12.84 -14.66 -5.87
N LEU A 90 -13.84 -13.91 -5.40
CA LEU A 90 -13.63 -12.67 -4.64
C LEU A 90 -12.79 -12.88 -3.39
N LYS A 91 -13.08 -13.91 -2.61
CA LYS A 91 -12.33 -14.21 -1.37
C LYS A 91 -10.87 -14.49 -1.69
N LYS A 92 -10.61 -15.40 -2.63
CA LYS A 92 -9.24 -15.79 -3.01
C LYS A 92 -8.44 -14.63 -3.59
N ALA A 93 -9.06 -13.79 -4.43
CA ALA A 93 -8.42 -12.59 -4.95
C ALA A 93 -8.06 -11.61 -3.82
N ARG A 94 -8.97 -11.37 -2.86
CA ARG A 94 -8.70 -10.53 -1.68
C ARG A 94 -7.55 -11.07 -0.85
N ASP A 95 -7.48 -12.38 -0.64
CA ASP A 95 -6.39 -13.03 0.12
C ASP A 95 -5.04 -12.79 -0.58
N ILE A 96 -4.97 -12.92 -1.91
CA ILE A 96 -3.76 -12.65 -2.71
C ILE A 96 -3.35 -11.17 -2.57
N VAL A 97 -4.28 -10.23 -2.76
CA VAL A 97 -3.95 -8.80 -2.63
C VAL A 97 -3.54 -8.43 -1.21
N GLN A 98 -4.12 -9.08 -0.19
CA GLN A 98 -3.71 -8.87 1.20
C GLN A 98 -2.26 -9.32 1.45
N ILE A 99 -1.82 -10.43 0.82
CA ILE A 99 -0.41 -10.87 0.86
C ILE A 99 0.48 -9.79 0.23
N ILE A 100 0.14 -9.33 -0.98
CA ILE A 100 0.89 -8.27 -1.69
C ILE A 100 0.99 -7.01 -0.83
N ARG A 101 -0.12 -6.53 -0.24
CA ARG A 101 -0.15 -5.36 0.66
C ARG A 101 0.78 -5.54 1.85
N ARG A 102 0.74 -6.71 2.50
CA ARG A 102 1.58 -7.03 3.66
C ARG A 102 3.06 -7.01 3.30
N ASP A 103 3.42 -7.62 2.18
CA ASP A 103 4.82 -7.74 1.77
C ASP A 103 5.37 -6.42 1.22
N HIS A 104 4.57 -5.63 0.51
CA HIS A 104 4.92 -4.27 0.10
C HIS A 104 5.24 -3.39 1.33
N LEU A 105 4.41 -3.45 2.38
CA LEU A 105 4.64 -2.72 3.62
C LEU A 105 5.94 -3.14 4.32
N LYS A 106 6.24 -4.45 4.37
CA LYS A 106 7.49 -4.96 4.95
C LYS A 106 8.71 -4.48 4.16
N SER A 107 8.62 -4.52 2.83
CA SER A 107 9.69 -4.07 1.93
C SER A 107 10.03 -2.59 2.17
N ARG A 108 9.00 -1.72 2.23
CA ARG A 108 9.20 -0.30 2.55
C ARG A 108 9.82 -0.05 3.92
N LYS A 109 9.42 -0.81 4.95
CA LYS A 109 10.02 -0.69 6.29
C LYS A 109 11.50 -1.08 6.31
N LYS A 110 11.91 -2.08 5.52
CA LYS A 110 13.32 -2.45 5.37
C LYS A 110 14.12 -1.34 4.68
N THR A 111 13.59 -0.76 3.60
CA THR A 111 14.27 0.34 2.90
C THR A 111 14.41 1.58 3.76
N THR A 112 13.41 1.92 4.59
CA THR A 112 13.49 3.08 5.50
C THR A 112 14.51 2.85 6.62
N LYS A 113 14.54 1.66 7.23
CA LYS A 113 15.57 1.33 8.24
C LYS A 113 16.97 1.29 7.65
N SER A 114 17.14 0.74 6.44
CA SER A 114 18.44 0.71 5.78
C SER A 114 18.94 2.09 5.38
N LYS A 115 18.03 3.02 5.05
CA LYS A 115 18.40 4.41 4.75
C LYS A 115 18.82 5.18 6.01
N GLN A 116 18.18 4.90 7.15
CA GLN A 116 18.54 5.50 8.43
C GLN A 116 19.89 5.02 8.97
N VAL A 117 20.28 3.77 8.70
CA VAL A 117 21.59 3.21 9.10
C VAL A 117 22.76 3.77 8.28
N ILE A 118 22.51 4.34 7.09
CA ILE A 118 23.57 4.91 6.24
C ILE A 118 23.86 6.38 6.57
N GLU A 119 22.98 7.07 7.29
CA GLU A 119 23.17 8.46 7.72
C GLU A 119 23.75 8.58 9.16
N ASP A 120 24.00 7.48 9.85
CA ASP A 120 24.47 7.44 11.25
C ASP A 120 25.91 6.91 11.40
N ASP A 121 26.78 7.10 10.40
CA ASP A 121 28.20 6.66 10.47
C ASP A 121 29.21 7.78 10.13
N GLU A 122 28.91 9.03 10.51
CA GLU A 122 29.96 10.02 10.82
C GLU A 122 29.72 10.65 12.20
N ASP A 123 30.46 10.10 13.17
CA ASP A 123 31.09 10.78 14.31
C ASP A 123 30.21 11.65 15.24
N ALA A 124 29.75 11.04 16.34
CA ALA A 124 29.65 11.73 17.63
C ALA A 124 29.70 10.73 18.77
N THR A 125 30.93 10.37 19.14
CA THR A 125 31.19 9.86 20.49
C THR A 125 30.86 10.97 21.50
N VAL A 126 30.22 10.60 22.62
CA VAL A 126 30.12 11.31 23.93
C VAL A 126 28.72 11.79 24.38
N ASN A 127 28.27 11.14 25.45
CA ASN A 127 27.34 11.55 26.52
C ASN A 127 25.82 11.59 26.31
N ASN A 128 25.26 10.42 26.58
CA ASN A 128 24.18 10.17 27.54
C ASN A 128 23.79 11.32 28.51
N ARG A 129 22.46 11.48 28.65
CA ARG A 129 21.69 12.15 29.73
C ARG A 129 21.72 13.68 29.78
N ASN A 130 20.66 14.32 29.27
CA ASN A 130 19.81 15.31 29.98
C ASN A 130 19.03 16.22 29.01
N LEU A 131 18.01 15.69 28.33
CA LEU A 131 17.01 16.55 27.66
C LEU A 131 15.65 16.54 28.35
N PHE A 132 15.44 15.70 29.37
CA PHE A 132 14.18 15.62 30.11
C PHE A 132 14.15 16.49 31.39
N LEU A 133 15.26 17.14 31.75
CA LEU A 133 15.35 17.98 32.96
C LEU A 133 15.49 19.50 32.68
N GLN A 134 15.52 19.95 31.43
CA GLN A 134 15.59 21.38 31.10
C GLN A 134 14.22 22.07 30.95
N LEU A 135 13.11 21.34 31.12
CA LEU A 135 11.74 21.86 30.99
C LEU A 135 10.99 22.05 32.31
N LEU A 136 11.67 21.92 33.46
CA LEU A 136 11.04 22.06 34.79
C LEU A 136 11.57 23.22 35.65
N ASP A 137 12.45 24.08 35.11
CA ASP A 137 13.08 25.17 35.90
C ASP A 137 12.61 26.58 35.48
N GLN A 138 11.36 26.70 35.03
CA GLN A 138 10.72 28.00 34.71
C GLN A 138 9.39 28.24 35.42
N THR A 139 9.15 27.60 36.56
CA THR A 139 7.99 27.96 37.39
C THR A 139 8.32 27.75 38.85
N ILE A 140 8.21 28.82 39.66
CA ILE A 140 8.55 28.94 41.10
C ILE A 140 10.04 29.30 41.25
N VAL A 141 10.46 30.56 41.44
CA VAL A 141 10.35 31.35 42.69
C VAL A 141 10.41 32.85 42.35
N HIS A 142 9.36 33.61 42.68
CA HIS A 142 9.49 35.05 42.92
C HIS A 142 8.53 35.49 44.03
N VAL A 143 8.83 35.06 45.26
CA VAL A 143 8.31 35.70 46.48
C VAL A 143 9.39 35.66 47.56
N SER A 144 9.57 36.82 48.20
CA SER A 144 10.33 37.10 49.44
C SER A 144 11.83 37.38 49.32
N SER A 145 12.14 38.67 49.11
CA SER A 145 13.36 39.29 49.65
C SER A 145 13.12 39.82 51.07
N THR A 146 13.70 39.09 52.03
CA THR A 146 14.62 39.56 53.08
C THR A 146 14.25 40.76 53.96
N THR A 147 13.91 40.43 55.22
CA THR A 147 14.23 41.21 56.43
C THR A 147 15.62 40.78 56.94
N THR A 148 16.49 41.71 57.33
CA THR A 148 17.62 41.43 58.23
C THR A 148 17.99 42.69 59.03
N ILE A 149 17.79 42.58 60.35
CA ILE A 149 18.39 43.22 61.54
C ILE A 149 18.41 44.75 61.61
#